data_AF-A0A1Z9ASB5-F1
#
_entry.id   AF-A0A1Z9ASB5-F1
#
_cell.length_a   1.000
_cell.length_b   1.000
_cell.length_c   1.000
_cell.angle_alpha   90.00
_cell.angle_beta   90.00
_cell.angle_gamma   90.00
#
_symmetry.space_group_name_H-M   'P 1'
#
loop_
_entity.id
_entity.type
_entity.pdbx_description
1 polymer ?
#
loop_
_entity_poly.entity_id
_entity_poly.type
_entity_poly.pdbx_seq_one_letter_code
_entity_poly.pdbx_strand_id
1 'polypeptide(L)'
;MTCPGQNANEDFFTWSSCARRNSTDSMVNDAFRLATPLKQYEETFNNEFYVVYLVIAFSGITSIAHFSIASCLYSYYRRELKEFRQPLRWLEYSITASIMMVIVLLLCNMTDAFVLGGIVLLTMSYNSFGAAMEYPSVKLWAVRLWFYVISTLGFAFSFFVAFMYYYRAISPWLDLFTDGYSCSAWGDLFGFVAIVVWALFLSYLTFPLNDTLKHVFLCCTERGCCGQDKNEAFIVLDEPDEDVNCCLRCCYDPHKGVRGQELHELRRQDCYRFFEVMYIILSFVSKTVLVAIVMTSALMRGSD
;
A
#
# COMPACT_ATOMS: atom_id res chain seq x y z
N MET A 1 38.63 30.62 -10.85
CA MET A 1 39.28 29.53 -11.60
C MET A 1 38.27 29.02 -12.62
N THR A 2 38.51 29.24 -13.90
CA THR A 2 37.57 28.89 -14.97
C THR A 2 37.98 27.56 -15.58
N CYS A 3 37.36 26.46 -15.14
CA CYS A 3 37.26 25.30 -16.02
C CYS A 3 36.39 25.76 -17.20
N PRO A 4 36.89 25.78 -18.45
CA PRO A 4 36.08 26.18 -19.59
C PRO A 4 34.83 25.30 -19.61
N GLY A 5 33.65 25.90 -19.56
CA GLY A 5 32.38 25.19 -19.39
C GLY A 5 31.35 25.53 -20.46
N GLN A 6 31.77 26.07 -21.60
CA GLN A 6 30.85 26.57 -22.63
C GLN A 6 31.37 26.44 -24.08
N ASN A 7 32.30 25.52 -24.36
CA ASN A 7 32.62 25.20 -25.75
C ASN A 7 31.76 24.01 -26.19
N ALA A 8 31.09 24.13 -27.34
CA ALA A 8 30.15 23.13 -27.87
C ALA A 8 30.73 21.72 -28.13
N ASN A 9 32.05 21.54 -27.94
CA ASN A 9 32.80 20.31 -28.27
C ASN A 9 33.39 19.60 -27.04
N GLU A 10 33.14 20.05 -25.80
CA GLU A 10 33.66 19.39 -24.60
C GLU A 10 32.61 18.43 -24.00
N ASP A 11 33.04 17.20 -23.68
CA ASP A 11 32.17 16.23 -23.01
C ASP A 11 32.14 16.46 -21.49
N PHE A 12 31.05 16.03 -20.86
CA PHE A 12 30.85 16.15 -19.41
C PHE A 12 32.01 15.53 -18.60
N PHE A 13 32.64 14.48 -19.12
CA PHE A 13 33.72 13.77 -18.45
C PHE A 13 35.03 14.56 -18.42
N THR A 14 35.34 15.31 -19.47
CA THR A 14 36.52 16.19 -19.53
C THR A 14 36.36 17.38 -18.59
N TRP A 15 35.18 18.02 -18.60
CA TRP A 15 34.86 19.10 -17.68
C TRP A 15 34.91 18.63 -16.21
N SER A 16 34.24 17.52 -15.88
CA SER A 16 34.21 16.98 -14.52
C SER A 16 35.59 16.54 -14.02
N SER A 17 36.46 16.02 -14.89
CA SER A 17 37.85 15.67 -14.56
C SER A 17 38.73 16.90 -14.32
N CYS A 18 38.47 18.02 -14.99
CA CYS A 18 39.13 19.29 -14.74
C CYS A 18 38.66 19.90 -13.41
N ALA A 19 37.34 19.91 -13.17
CA ALA A 19 36.75 20.39 -11.93
C ALA A 19 37.27 19.61 -10.73
N ARG A 20 37.25 18.26 -10.77
CA ARG A 20 37.70 17.39 -9.67
C ARG A 20 39.20 17.56 -9.34
N ARG A 21 40.06 17.80 -10.34
CA ARG A 21 41.50 18.01 -10.13
C ARG A 21 41.83 19.35 -9.48
N ASN A 22 40.97 20.36 -9.70
CA ASN A 22 41.21 21.73 -9.26
C ASN A 22 40.34 22.15 -8.07
N SER A 23 39.53 21.22 -7.53
CA SER A 23 38.69 21.44 -6.34
C SER A 23 39.28 20.74 -5.12
N THR A 24 39.36 21.43 -3.99
CA THR A 24 39.63 20.78 -2.70
C THR A 24 38.33 20.25 -2.09
N ASP A 25 38.42 19.25 -1.20
CA ASP A 25 37.24 18.71 -0.50
C ASP A 25 36.45 19.79 0.25
N SER A 26 37.14 20.81 0.78
CA SER A 26 36.49 21.96 1.43
C SER A 26 35.69 22.80 0.44
N MET A 27 36.23 23.10 -0.75
CA MET A 27 35.53 23.85 -1.79
C MET A 27 34.32 23.09 -2.33
N VAL A 28 34.44 21.76 -2.45
CA VAL A 28 33.32 20.89 -2.86
C VAL A 28 32.23 20.90 -1.81
N ASN A 29 32.59 20.74 -0.53
CA ASN A 29 31.62 20.79 0.58
C ASN A 29 30.95 22.16 0.72
N ASP A 30 31.69 23.25 0.56
CA ASP A 30 31.13 24.60 0.61
C ASP A 30 30.25 24.88 -0.62
N ALA A 31 30.65 24.42 -1.81
CA ALA A 31 29.81 24.49 -3.00
C ALA A 31 28.51 23.69 -2.82
N PHE A 32 28.57 22.48 -2.25
CA PHE A 32 27.35 21.71 -1.95
C PHE A 32 26.51 22.35 -0.85
N ARG A 33 27.10 23.01 0.15
CA ARG A 33 26.39 23.79 1.19
C ARG A 33 25.71 25.05 0.62
N LEU A 34 26.33 25.69 -0.36
CA LEU A 34 25.79 26.87 -1.04
C LEU A 34 24.75 26.49 -2.11
N ALA A 35 24.94 25.35 -2.78
CA ALA A 35 24.03 24.82 -3.78
C ALA A 35 22.86 24.03 -3.17
N THR A 36 22.97 23.59 -1.92
CA THR A 36 21.79 23.10 -1.19
C THR A 36 20.86 24.28 -0.97
N PRO A 37 19.61 24.22 -1.45
CA PRO A 37 18.67 25.28 -1.19
C PRO A 37 18.42 25.35 0.32
N LEU A 38 19.06 26.32 0.99
CA LEU A 38 18.84 26.63 2.41
C LEU A 38 17.40 27.12 2.67
N LYS A 39 16.68 27.46 1.61
CA LYS A 39 15.28 27.84 1.67
C LYS A 39 14.43 26.58 1.63
N GLN A 40 14.19 25.99 2.79
CA GLN A 40 12.97 25.20 2.98
C GLN A 40 11.81 26.10 2.55
N TYR A 41 11.09 25.69 1.51
CA TYR A 41 9.77 26.26 1.27
C TYR A 41 8.91 25.79 2.44
N GLU A 42 8.81 26.63 3.47
CA GLU A 42 7.83 26.46 4.52
C GLU A 42 6.46 26.79 3.91
N GLU A 43 5.88 25.80 3.24
CA GLU A 43 4.46 25.86 2.90
C GLU A 43 3.70 25.75 4.21
N THR A 44 3.40 26.91 4.78
CA THR A 44 2.51 27.05 5.92
C THR A 44 1.09 26.77 5.43
N PHE A 45 0.69 25.50 5.53
CA PHE A 45 -0.72 25.11 5.41
C PHE A 45 -1.48 25.70 6.60
N ASN A 46 -1.85 26.98 6.52
CA ASN A 46 -2.49 27.79 7.57
C ASN A 46 -3.92 27.38 7.93
N ASN A 47 -4.34 26.13 7.66
CA ASN A 47 -5.67 25.64 7.98
C ASN A 47 -5.55 24.40 8.87
N GLU A 48 -5.74 24.60 10.18
CA GLU A 48 -5.79 23.55 11.22
C GLU A 48 -6.79 22.42 10.89
N PHE A 49 -7.73 22.66 9.96
CA PHE A 49 -8.78 21.71 9.53
C PHE A 49 -8.40 20.75 8.40
N TYR A 50 -7.19 20.81 7.84
CA TYR A 50 -6.84 20.03 6.63
C TYR A 50 -6.95 18.51 6.80
N VAL A 51 -6.49 17.97 7.94
CA VAL A 51 -6.53 16.52 8.21
C VAL A 51 -7.96 16.00 8.32
N VAL A 52 -8.86 16.75 8.96
CA VAL A 52 -10.27 16.34 9.11
C VAL A 52 -10.97 16.29 7.75
N TYR A 53 -10.72 17.26 6.87
CA TYR A 53 -11.27 17.23 5.52
C TYR A 53 -10.79 16.02 4.72
N LEU A 54 -9.52 15.64 4.85
CA LEU A 54 -9.00 14.42 4.22
C LEU A 54 -9.66 13.16 4.78
N VAL A 55 -9.93 13.11 6.09
CA VAL A 55 -10.66 12.00 6.73
C VAL A 55 -12.07 11.86 6.17
N ILE A 56 -12.78 12.98 6.05
CA ILE A 56 -14.11 13.02 5.44
C ILE A 56 -14.03 12.60 3.97
N ALA A 57 -13.01 13.07 3.23
CA ALA A 57 -12.85 12.78 1.82
C ALA A 57 -12.67 11.28 1.55
N PHE A 58 -11.72 10.60 2.20
CA PHE A 58 -11.52 9.16 1.95
C PHE A 58 -12.73 8.33 2.41
N SER A 59 -13.40 8.74 3.49
CA SER A 59 -14.60 8.07 4.00
C SER A 59 -15.77 8.22 3.02
N GLY A 60 -15.96 9.43 2.47
CA GLY A 60 -16.96 9.72 1.45
C GLY A 60 -16.71 8.95 0.15
N ILE A 61 -15.46 8.90 -0.32
CA ILE A 61 -15.08 8.12 -1.51
C ILE A 61 -15.37 6.63 -1.31
N THR A 62 -15.04 6.09 -0.13
CA THR A 62 -15.33 4.68 0.22
C THR A 62 -16.82 4.42 0.20
N SER A 63 -17.62 5.28 0.84
CA SER A 63 -19.09 5.18 0.86
C SER A 63 -19.68 5.21 -0.55
N ILE A 64 -19.25 6.15 -1.39
CA ILE A 64 -19.68 6.26 -2.79
C ILE A 64 -19.32 5.00 -3.57
N ALA A 65 -18.09 4.49 -3.44
CA ALA A 65 -17.66 3.29 -4.15
C ALA A 65 -18.52 2.07 -3.80
N HIS A 66 -18.78 1.84 -2.51
CA HIS A 66 -19.62 0.73 -2.07
C HIS A 66 -21.09 0.92 -2.47
N PHE A 67 -21.62 2.15 -2.37
CA PHE A 67 -22.98 2.45 -2.83
C PHE A 67 -23.13 2.25 -4.35
N SER A 68 -22.15 2.67 -5.15
CA SER A 68 -22.14 2.44 -6.60
C SER A 68 -22.06 0.95 -6.94
N ILE A 69 -21.22 0.17 -6.25
CA ILE A 69 -21.14 -1.29 -6.44
C ILE A 69 -22.47 -1.98 -6.08
N ALA A 70 -23.16 -1.51 -5.04
CA ALA A 70 -24.45 -2.06 -4.62
C ALA A 70 -25.64 -1.64 -5.50
N SER A 71 -25.47 -0.60 -6.33
CA SER A 71 -26.54 -0.03 -7.15
C SER A 71 -26.23 -0.12 -8.65
N CYS A 72 -25.70 0.95 -9.26
CA CYS A 72 -25.55 1.09 -10.70
C CYS A 72 -24.43 0.22 -11.30
N LEU A 73 -23.40 -0.13 -10.53
CA LEU A 73 -22.26 -0.94 -10.99
C LEU A 73 -22.36 -2.42 -10.59
N TYR A 74 -23.50 -2.87 -10.04
CA TYR A 74 -23.64 -4.25 -9.57
C TYR A 74 -23.47 -5.29 -10.69
N SER A 75 -23.98 -5.00 -11.89
CA SER A 75 -23.85 -5.88 -13.06
C SER A 75 -22.38 -6.00 -13.51
N TYR A 76 -21.65 -4.88 -13.54
CA TYR A 76 -20.23 -4.85 -13.85
C TYR A 76 -19.42 -5.61 -12.78
N TYR A 77 -19.67 -5.33 -11.50
CA TYR A 77 -19.04 -6.02 -10.38
C TYR A 77 -19.22 -7.55 -10.48
N ARG A 78 -20.46 -8.02 -10.72
CA ARG A 78 -20.78 -9.45 -10.88
C ARG A 78 -20.06 -10.08 -12.07
N ARG A 79 -19.85 -9.34 -13.16
CA ARG A 79 -19.15 -9.84 -14.34
C ARG A 79 -17.65 -10.01 -14.06
N GLU A 80 -17.01 -8.99 -13.51
CA GLU A 80 -15.58 -9.06 -13.18
C GLU A 80 -15.29 -10.11 -12.10
N LEU A 81 -16.21 -10.31 -11.14
CA LEU A 81 -16.10 -11.35 -10.12
C LEU A 81 -16.13 -12.78 -10.68
N LYS A 82 -16.76 -13.00 -11.84
CA LYS A 82 -16.70 -14.30 -12.55
C LYS A 82 -15.34 -14.53 -13.22
N GLU A 83 -14.64 -13.46 -13.50
CA GLU A 83 -13.35 -13.47 -14.16
C GLU A 83 -12.17 -13.41 -13.17
N PHE A 84 -12.41 -13.57 -11.87
CA PHE A 84 -11.41 -13.48 -10.79
C PHE A 84 -10.71 -12.11 -10.74
N ARG A 85 -11.47 -11.03 -11.03
CA ARG A 85 -10.96 -9.65 -11.05
C ARG A 85 -11.87 -8.72 -10.26
N GLN A 86 -11.28 -7.74 -9.58
CA GLN A 86 -12.03 -6.68 -8.91
C GLN A 86 -11.34 -5.31 -9.13
N PRO A 87 -11.51 -4.69 -10.32
CA PRO A 87 -10.86 -3.41 -10.64
C PRO A 87 -11.41 -2.21 -9.85
N LEU A 88 -12.69 -2.24 -9.44
CA LEU A 88 -13.32 -1.12 -8.70
C LEU A 88 -12.73 -0.94 -7.29
N ARG A 89 -12.35 -2.04 -6.64
CA ARG A 89 -11.68 -2.09 -5.34
C ARG A 89 -10.30 -1.46 -5.45
N TRP A 90 -9.53 -1.85 -6.46
CA TRP A 90 -8.20 -1.27 -6.67
C TRP A 90 -8.26 0.22 -7.01
N LEU A 91 -9.26 0.65 -7.77
CA LEU A 91 -9.51 2.06 -8.04
C LEU A 91 -9.79 2.82 -6.72
N GLU A 92 -10.71 2.31 -5.90
CA GLU A 92 -11.02 2.91 -4.60
C GLU A 92 -9.80 2.95 -3.70
N TYR A 93 -9.09 1.84 -3.51
CA TYR A 93 -7.90 1.76 -2.66
C TYR A 93 -6.77 2.65 -3.15
N SER A 94 -6.55 2.77 -4.46
CA SER A 94 -5.52 3.65 -5.01
C SER A 94 -5.71 5.09 -4.57
N ILE A 95 -6.96 5.56 -4.42
CA ILE A 95 -7.28 6.92 -4.01
C ILE A 95 -7.35 7.01 -2.48
N THR A 96 -8.14 6.14 -1.84
CA THR A 96 -8.38 6.23 -0.39
C THR A 96 -7.13 5.93 0.42
N ALA A 97 -6.34 4.93 0.01
CA ALA A 97 -5.07 4.63 0.69
C ALA A 97 -4.05 5.77 0.52
N SER A 98 -4.02 6.42 -0.65
CA SER A 98 -3.14 7.57 -0.87
C SER A 98 -3.48 8.74 0.06
N ILE A 99 -4.77 9.04 0.23
CA ILE A 99 -5.22 10.08 1.17
C ILE A 99 -4.83 9.71 2.61
N MET A 100 -5.00 8.45 3.01
CA MET A 100 -4.61 7.98 4.35
C MET A 100 -3.09 8.09 4.59
N MET A 101 -2.26 7.77 3.60
CA MET A 101 -0.80 7.97 3.68
C MET A 101 -0.42 9.45 3.81
N VAL A 102 -1.10 10.33 3.08
CA VAL A 102 -0.91 11.79 3.21
C VAL A 102 -1.27 12.27 4.61
N ILE A 103 -2.38 11.80 5.18
CA ILE A 103 -2.77 12.10 6.58
C ILE A 103 -1.63 11.73 7.53
N VAL A 104 -1.05 10.54 7.40
CA VAL A 104 0.04 10.08 8.29
C VAL A 104 1.29 10.96 8.17
N LEU A 105 1.68 11.33 6.95
CA LEU A 105 2.84 12.23 6.75
C LEU A 105 2.57 13.62 7.36
N LEU A 106 1.38 14.16 7.18
CA LEU A 106 1.01 15.46 7.76
C LEU A 106 1.00 15.42 9.29
N LEU A 107 0.54 14.32 9.89
CA LEU A 107 0.64 14.10 11.34
C LEU A 107 2.08 14.00 11.83
N CYS A 108 3.01 13.57 10.98
CA CYS A 108 4.46 13.59 11.23
C CYS A 108 5.11 14.95 10.89
N ASN A 109 4.32 16.01 10.75
CA ASN A 109 4.75 17.37 10.41
C ASN A 109 5.45 17.47 9.03
N MET A 110 5.05 16.64 8.07
CA MET A 110 5.60 16.66 6.71
C MET A 110 4.67 17.41 5.76
N THR A 111 5.10 18.59 5.31
CA THR A 111 4.29 19.49 4.47
C THR A 111 4.84 19.72 3.06
N ASP A 112 6.02 19.17 2.72
CA ASP A 112 6.60 19.35 1.38
C ASP A 112 5.70 18.73 0.29
N ALA A 113 5.22 19.57 -0.62
CA ALA A 113 4.30 19.17 -1.68
C ALA A 113 4.88 18.11 -2.64
N PHE A 114 6.21 18.07 -2.85
CA PHE A 114 6.83 17.06 -3.73
C PHE A 114 6.88 15.69 -3.07
N VAL A 115 7.16 15.63 -1.76
CA VAL A 115 7.15 14.34 -1.04
C VAL A 115 5.72 13.85 -0.85
N LEU A 116 4.77 14.74 -0.53
CA LEU A 116 3.35 14.39 -0.46
C LEU A 116 2.81 13.94 -1.82
N GLY A 117 3.16 14.64 -2.90
CA GLY A 117 2.81 14.21 -4.26
C GLY A 117 3.45 12.87 -4.62
N GLY A 118 4.72 12.68 -4.26
CA GLY A 118 5.44 11.43 -4.45
C GLY A 118 4.80 10.24 -3.72
N ILE A 119 4.38 10.43 -2.46
CA ILE A 119 3.71 9.35 -1.70
C ILE A 119 2.37 8.97 -2.30
N VAL A 120 1.61 9.96 -2.79
CA VAL A 120 0.33 9.72 -3.47
C VAL A 120 0.55 8.87 -4.72
N LEU A 121 1.46 9.30 -5.59
CA LEU A 121 1.73 8.58 -6.84
C LEU A 121 2.29 7.18 -6.57
N LEU A 122 3.17 7.02 -5.58
CA LEU A 122 3.70 5.72 -5.19
C LEU A 122 2.61 4.80 -4.64
N THR A 123 1.71 5.36 -3.82
CA THR A 123 0.58 4.62 -3.24
C THR A 123 -0.44 4.18 -4.29
N MET A 124 -0.76 5.06 -5.22
CA MET A 124 -1.57 4.72 -6.39
C MET A 124 -0.91 3.63 -7.23
N SER A 125 0.42 3.70 -7.40
CA SER A 125 1.18 2.76 -8.23
C SER A 125 1.16 1.35 -7.65
N TYR A 126 1.47 1.15 -6.36
CA TYR A 126 1.51 -0.20 -5.79
C TYR A 126 0.11 -0.85 -5.73
N ASN A 127 -0.96 -0.05 -5.55
CA ASN A 127 -2.34 -0.53 -5.67
C ASN A 127 -2.70 -0.89 -7.12
N SER A 128 -2.23 -0.11 -8.09
CA SER A 128 -2.43 -0.40 -9.52
C SER A 128 -1.70 -1.66 -9.95
N PHE A 129 -0.51 -1.93 -9.40
CA PHE A 129 0.17 -3.22 -9.60
C PHE A 129 -0.58 -4.38 -8.95
N GLY A 130 -1.22 -4.15 -7.80
CA GLY A 130 -2.21 -5.06 -7.21
C GLY A 130 -3.30 -5.45 -8.21
N ALA A 131 -3.89 -4.46 -8.88
CA ALA A 131 -4.86 -4.68 -9.95
C ALA A 131 -4.26 -5.43 -11.14
N ALA A 132 -3.06 -5.03 -11.58
CA ALA A 132 -2.38 -5.61 -12.72
C ALA A 132 -2.08 -7.10 -12.53
N MET A 133 -1.90 -7.57 -11.29
CA MET A 133 -1.71 -9.00 -11.00
C MET A 133 -2.93 -9.86 -11.30
N GLU A 134 -4.14 -9.29 -11.30
CA GLU A 134 -5.38 -10.06 -11.52
C GLU A 134 -5.65 -10.36 -13.00
N TYR A 135 -4.98 -9.66 -13.94
CA TYR A 135 -5.23 -9.82 -15.39
C TYR A 135 -4.45 -10.96 -16.07
N PRO A 136 -3.12 -11.14 -15.85
CA PRO A 136 -2.35 -12.20 -16.49
C PRO A 136 -2.86 -13.58 -16.05
N SER A 137 -2.81 -14.60 -16.91
CA SER A 137 -3.13 -15.97 -16.48
C SER A 137 -2.16 -16.50 -15.41
N VAL A 138 -2.56 -17.50 -14.64
CA VAL A 138 -1.70 -18.11 -13.60
C VAL A 138 -0.46 -18.80 -14.18
N LYS A 139 -0.50 -19.18 -15.46
CA LYS A 139 0.65 -19.73 -16.19
C LYS A 139 1.77 -18.69 -16.32
N LEU A 140 1.44 -17.40 -16.41
CA LEU A 140 2.39 -16.28 -16.48
C LEU A 140 2.82 -15.82 -15.08
N TRP A 141 3.25 -16.76 -14.23
CA TRP A 141 3.61 -16.48 -12.83
C TRP A 141 4.75 -15.48 -12.67
N ALA A 142 5.72 -15.47 -13.60
CA ALA A 142 6.84 -14.55 -13.55
C ALA A 142 6.39 -13.08 -13.67
N VAL A 143 5.37 -12.81 -14.51
CA VAL A 143 4.80 -11.46 -14.67
C VAL A 143 4.06 -11.04 -13.40
N ARG A 144 3.26 -11.94 -12.81
CA ARG A 144 2.58 -11.68 -11.54
C ARG A 144 3.56 -11.41 -10.40
N LEU A 145 4.62 -12.23 -10.30
CA LEU A 145 5.68 -12.06 -9.30
C LEU A 145 6.40 -10.72 -9.48
N TRP A 146 6.67 -10.30 -10.72
CA TRP A 146 7.29 -9.02 -10.98
C TRP A 146 6.44 -7.85 -10.47
N PHE A 147 5.14 -7.81 -10.79
CA PHE A 147 4.23 -6.80 -10.26
C PHE A 147 4.13 -6.85 -8.74
N TYR A 148 4.08 -8.05 -8.15
CA TYR A 148 4.08 -8.22 -6.70
C TYR A 148 5.32 -7.60 -6.06
N VAL A 149 6.52 -7.95 -6.53
CA VAL A 149 7.79 -7.45 -5.96
C VAL A 149 7.89 -5.93 -6.06
N ILE A 150 7.55 -5.34 -7.21
CA ILE A 150 7.59 -3.88 -7.37
C ILE A 150 6.56 -3.20 -6.48
N SER A 151 5.36 -3.77 -6.35
CA SER A 151 4.33 -3.29 -5.42
C SER A 151 4.82 -3.33 -3.97
N THR A 152 5.39 -4.44 -3.53
CA THR A 152 5.94 -4.60 -2.17
C THR A 152 7.09 -3.64 -1.89
N LEU A 153 7.96 -3.38 -2.87
CA LEU A 153 9.04 -2.39 -2.73
C LEU A 153 8.48 -0.98 -2.58
N GLY A 154 7.48 -0.61 -3.39
CA GLY A 154 6.81 0.68 -3.27
C GLY A 154 6.11 0.85 -1.92
N PHE A 155 5.40 -0.19 -1.48
CA PHE A 155 4.81 -0.26 -0.15
C PHE A 155 5.83 -0.06 0.98
N ALA A 156 6.92 -0.82 0.96
CA ALA A 156 7.97 -0.75 1.96
C ALA A 156 8.63 0.62 1.99
N PHE A 157 8.89 1.21 0.81
CA PHE A 157 9.46 2.55 0.72
C PHE A 157 8.51 3.63 1.25
N SER A 158 7.20 3.54 0.98
CA SER A 158 6.21 4.48 1.51
C SER A 158 6.22 4.52 3.04
N PHE A 159 6.24 3.35 3.69
CA PHE A 159 6.32 3.28 5.16
C PHE A 159 7.71 3.62 5.69
N PHE A 160 8.77 3.30 4.97
CA PHE A 160 10.12 3.76 5.33
C PHE A 160 10.17 5.28 5.41
N VAL A 161 9.61 6.00 4.42
CA VAL A 161 9.51 7.46 4.46
C VAL A 161 8.69 7.92 5.67
N ALA A 162 7.51 7.33 5.90
CA ALA A 162 6.67 7.69 7.05
C ALA A 162 7.38 7.48 8.40
N PHE A 163 8.04 6.33 8.59
CA PHE A 163 8.81 6.04 9.80
C PHE A 163 10.00 6.98 9.95
N MET A 164 10.72 7.31 8.87
CA MET A 164 11.84 8.25 8.92
C MET A 164 11.40 9.64 9.42
N TYR A 165 10.26 10.15 8.94
CA TYR A 165 9.71 11.40 9.44
C TYR A 165 9.22 11.29 10.88
N TYR A 166 8.51 10.21 11.22
CA TYR A 166 8.09 9.94 12.59
C TYR A 166 9.27 9.92 13.57
N TYR A 167 10.33 9.16 13.28
CA TYR A 167 11.48 9.05 14.18
C TYR A 167 12.29 10.33 14.28
N ARG A 168 12.34 11.16 13.24
CA ARG A 168 13.08 12.44 13.31
C ARG A 168 12.29 13.58 13.93
N ALA A 169 11.00 13.67 13.64
CA ALA A 169 10.17 14.81 14.05
C ALA A 169 9.41 14.55 15.36
N ILE A 170 8.97 13.30 15.59
CA ILE A 170 8.02 12.96 16.67
C ILE A 170 8.67 12.16 17.80
N SER A 171 9.40 11.08 17.48
CA SER A 171 9.93 10.17 18.51
C SER A 171 10.79 10.83 19.61
N PRO A 172 11.63 11.85 19.34
CA PRO A 172 12.43 12.49 20.40
C PRO A 172 11.58 13.16 21.48
N TRP A 173 10.35 13.56 21.14
CA TRP A 173 9.40 14.14 22.09
C TRP A 173 8.73 13.11 22.99
N LEU A 174 8.68 11.84 22.56
CA LEU A 174 8.15 10.74 23.37
C LEU A 174 9.21 10.22 24.36
N ASP A 175 10.50 10.19 23.97
CA ASP A 175 11.57 9.65 24.81
C ASP A 175 11.86 10.52 26.05
N LEU A 176 11.60 11.83 25.98
CA LEU A 176 11.66 12.77 27.11
C LEU A 176 10.79 12.36 28.31
N PHE A 177 9.77 11.50 28.11
CA PHE A 177 8.95 10.93 29.18
C PHE A 177 9.66 9.80 29.95
N THR A 178 10.55 9.05 29.30
CA THR A 178 11.25 7.89 29.89
C THR A 178 12.38 8.32 30.83
N ASP A 179 12.92 9.54 30.66
CA ASP A 179 14.03 10.10 31.45
C ASP A 179 13.61 10.73 32.79
N GLY A 180 12.39 10.44 33.29
CA GLY A 180 11.96 10.82 34.64
C GLY A 180 11.23 12.17 34.76
N TYR A 181 10.87 12.81 33.66
CA TYR A 181 9.98 13.98 33.65
C TYR A 181 8.52 13.52 33.53
N SER A 182 7.81 13.47 34.67
CA SER A 182 6.46 12.88 34.81
C SER A 182 5.32 13.66 34.16
N CYS A 183 5.58 14.83 33.58
CA CYS A 183 4.59 15.66 32.89
C CYS A 183 5.24 16.33 31.67
N SER A 184 5.31 15.62 30.54
CA SER A 184 5.48 16.31 29.26
C SER A 184 4.11 16.38 28.59
N ALA A 185 3.52 17.58 28.55
CA ALA A 185 2.33 17.85 27.72
C ALA A 185 2.54 17.38 26.26
N TRP A 186 3.80 17.27 25.83
CA TRP A 186 4.25 16.75 24.55
C TRP A 186 3.97 15.25 24.34
N GLY A 187 4.08 14.41 25.37
CA GLY A 187 3.74 12.99 25.28
C GLY A 187 2.25 12.76 25.06
N ASP A 188 1.40 13.53 25.75
CA ASP A 188 -0.05 13.52 25.53
C ASP A 188 -0.42 14.12 24.16
N LEU A 189 0.31 15.15 23.71
CA LEU A 189 0.08 15.80 22.43
C LEU A 189 0.51 14.96 21.22
N PHE A 190 1.60 14.19 21.32
CA PHE A 190 2.19 13.47 20.18
C PHE A 190 2.11 11.95 20.28
N GLY A 191 1.77 11.38 21.44
CA GLY A 191 1.62 9.94 21.63
C GLY A 191 0.59 9.32 20.69
N PHE A 192 -0.48 10.04 20.35
CA PHE A 192 -1.47 9.57 19.39
C PHE A 192 -0.88 9.39 17.98
N VAL A 193 0.10 10.20 17.58
CA VAL A 193 0.73 10.11 16.25
C VAL A 193 1.47 8.78 16.12
N ALA A 194 2.16 8.34 17.17
CA ALA A 194 2.80 7.02 17.21
C ALA A 194 1.77 5.90 17.02
N ILE A 195 0.62 5.99 17.73
CA ILE A 195 -0.47 5.02 17.61
C ILE A 195 -1.00 4.99 16.18
N VAL A 196 -1.25 6.15 15.55
CA VAL A 196 -1.73 6.23 14.16
C VAL A 196 -0.75 5.58 13.17
N VAL A 197 0.54 5.93 13.24
CA VAL A 197 1.57 5.42 12.32
C VAL A 197 1.65 3.90 12.40
N TRP A 198 1.73 3.34 13.61
CA TRP A 198 1.83 1.90 13.83
C TRP A 198 0.53 1.16 13.49
N ALA A 199 -0.63 1.69 13.90
CA ALA A 199 -1.92 1.08 13.59
C ALA A 199 -2.16 1.04 12.08
N LEU A 200 -1.82 2.12 11.36
CA LEU A 200 -1.94 2.15 9.91
C LEU A 200 -0.97 1.15 9.26
N PHE A 201 0.29 1.11 9.69
CA PHE A 201 1.27 0.15 9.17
C PHE A 201 0.81 -1.29 9.31
N LEU A 202 0.40 -1.69 10.53
CA LEU A 202 -0.09 -3.04 10.80
C LEU A 202 -1.34 -3.36 9.99
N SER A 203 -2.27 -2.41 9.89
CA SER A 203 -3.47 -2.56 9.09
C SER A 203 -3.15 -2.74 7.62
N TYR A 204 -2.25 -1.93 7.07
CA TYR A 204 -1.85 -1.98 5.67
C TYR A 204 -1.10 -3.27 5.32
N LEU A 205 -0.34 -3.83 6.26
CA LEU A 205 0.36 -5.10 6.08
C LEU A 205 -0.60 -6.29 5.88
N THR A 206 -1.85 -6.20 6.36
CA THR A 206 -2.84 -7.26 6.16
C THR A 206 -3.29 -7.43 4.71
N PHE A 207 -3.27 -6.36 3.90
CA PHE A 207 -3.70 -6.39 2.49
C PHE A 207 -2.78 -7.22 1.58
N PRO A 208 -1.46 -7.01 1.54
CA PRO A 208 -0.56 -7.85 0.76
C PRO A 208 -0.52 -9.29 1.29
N LEU A 209 -0.71 -9.52 2.60
CA LEU A 209 -0.85 -10.88 3.14
C LEU A 209 -2.10 -11.56 2.58
N ASN A 210 -3.24 -10.89 2.60
CA ASN A 210 -4.49 -11.40 2.01
C ASN A 210 -4.33 -11.68 0.51
N ASP A 211 -3.66 -10.78 -0.23
CA ASP A 211 -3.39 -10.95 -1.65
C ASP A 211 -2.46 -12.15 -1.94
N THR A 212 -1.45 -12.35 -1.09
CA THR A 212 -0.51 -13.47 -1.21
C THR A 212 -1.23 -14.79 -0.98
N LEU A 213 -2.05 -14.88 0.08
CA LEU A 213 -2.86 -16.08 0.36
C LEU A 213 -3.83 -16.38 -0.78
N LYS A 214 -4.53 -15.36 -1.29
CA LYS A 214 -5.41 -15.47 -2.47
C LYS A 214 -4.66 -16.03 -3.68
N HIS A 215 -3.50 -15.45 -4.01
CA HIS A 215 -2.73 -15.84 -5.19
C HIS A 215 -2.11 -17.22 -5.08
N VAL A 216 -1.57 -17.60 -3.91
CA VAL A 216 -1.07 -18.95 -3.67
C VAL A 216 -2.18 -19.97 -3.85
N PHE A 217 -3.36 -19.72 -3.27
CA PHE A 217 -4.50 -20.63 -3.40
C PHE A 217 -5.01 -20.75 -4.85
N LEU A 218 -5.16 -19.63 -5.57
CA LEU A 218 -5.55 -19.64 -6.98
C LEU A 218 -4.51 -20.35 -7.86
N CYS A 219 -3.22 -20.23 -7.53
CA CYS A 219 -2.14 -20.91 -8.24
C CYS A 219 -2.19 -22.42 -8.03
N CYS A 220 -2.36 -22.85 -6.78
CA CYS A 220 -2.46 -24.26 -6.41
C CYS A 220 -3.69 -24.93 -7.01
N THR A 221 -4.84 -24.25 -7.04
CA THR A 221 -6.06 -24.78 -7.65
C THR A 221 -5.97 -24.86 -9.18
N GLU A 222 -5.35 -23.89 -9.86
CA GLU A 222 -5.27 -23.91 -11.33
C GLU A 222 -4.18 -24.85 -11.88
N ARG A 223 -3.08 -25.06 -11.15
CA ARG A 223 -1.97 -25.92 -11.62
C ARG A 223 -2.16 -27.40 -11.34
N GLY A 224 -3.10 -27.76 -10.47
CA GLY A 224 -3.10 -29.07 -9.82
C GLY A 224 -1.87 -29.15 -8.93
N CYS A 225 -2.04 -29.19 -7.62
CA CYS A 225 -0.89 -29.45 -6.77
C CYS A 225 -0.26 -30.78 -7.18
N CYS A 226 1.05 -30.77 -7.45
CA CYS A 226 1.86 -31.95 -7.77
C CYS A 226 1.63 -32.58 -9.16
N GLY A 227 2.05 -31.87 -10.22
CA GLY A 227 2.62 -32.52 -11.41
C GLY A 227 1.80 -33.62 -12.09
N GLN A 228 0.48 -33.43 -12.25
CA GLN A 228 -0.31 -34.34 -13.08
C GLN A 228 -0.19 -33.99 -14.57
N ASP A 229 0.20 -35.02 -15.31
CA ASP A 229 0.51 -34.99 -16.74
C ASP A 229 -0.73 -34.61 -17.56
N LYS A 230 -0.52 -33.83 -18.63
CA LYS A 230 -1.61 -33.31 -19.49
C LYS A 230 -2.33 -34.40 -20.29
N ASN A 231 -1.84 -35.63 -20.23
CA ASN A 231 -2.41 -36.80 -20.89
C ASN A 231 -3.39 -37.60 -20.00
N GLU A 232 -3.48 -37.28 -18.71
CA GLU A 232 -4.51 -37.86 -17.83
C GLU A 232 -5.75 -36.97 -17.89
N ALA A 233 -6.57 -37.24 -18.91
CA ALA A 233 -7.96 -36.84 -18.87
C ALA A 233 -8.57 -37.33 -17.56
N PHE A 234 -9.09 -36.37 -16.77
CA PHE A 234 -10.13 -36.56 -15.76
C PHE A 234 -10.08 -37.93 -15.08
N ILE A 235 -9.33 -38.04 -13.99
CA ILE A 235 -9.47 -39.16 -13.06
C ILE A 235 -10.97 -39.33 -12.79
N VAL A 236 -11.50 -40.44 -13.29
CA VAL A 236 -12.75 -41.02 -12.83
C VAL A 236 -12.52 -41.28 -11.35
N LEU A 237 -13.01 -40.37 -10.51
CA LEU A 237 -13.00 -40.53 -9.06
C LEU A 237 -13.99 -41.65 -8.72
N ASP A 238 -13.50 -42.89 -8.75
CA ASP A 238 -14.21 -44.08 -8.25
C ASP A 238 -13.64 -44.58 -6.92
N GLU A 239 -12.65 -43.89 -6.34
CA GLU A 239 -12.16 -44.20 -5.00
C GLU A 239 -12.14 -42.94 -4.11
N PRO A 240 -12.93 -42.92 -3.02
CA PRO A 240 -12.82 -41.90 -2.01
C PRO A 240 -11.63 -42.23 -1.11
N ASP A 241 -11.03 -41.19 -0.54
CA ASP A 241 -10.15 -41.30 0.63
C ASP A 241 -8.69 -41.65 0.36
N GLU A 242 -7.94 -40.76 -0.32
CA GLU A 242 -6.55 -40.41 0.06
C GLU A 242 -5.97 -39.29 -0.81
N ASP A 243 -6.37 -38.03 -0.57
CA ASP A 243 -5.65 -36.84 -1.08
C ASP A 243 -5.88 -35.63 -0.16
N VAL A 244 -5.73 -35.87 1.14
CA VAL A 244 -6.12 -34.95 2.22
C VAL A 244 -5.25 -33.67 2.29
N ASN A 245 -4.18 -33.49 1.51
CA ASN A 245 -3.08 -32.62 1.97
C ASN A 245 -2.51 -31.52 1.09
N CYS A 246 -3.09 -31.12 -0.05
CA CYS A 246 -2.35 -30.16 -0.90
C CYS A 246 -2.81 -28.70 -0.99
N CYS A 247 -3.97 -28.28 -0.44
CA CYS A 247 -4.23 -26.84 -0.20
C CYS A 247 -5.34 -26.50 0.83
N LEU A 248 -5.69 -27.45 1.70
CA LEU A 248 -6.79 -27.47 2.67
C LEU A 248 -8.22 -27.50 2.08
N ARG A 249 -8.97 -28.53 2.51
CA ARG A 249 -10.39 -28.85 2.27
C ARG A 249 -11.39 -27.78 2.80
N CYS A 250 -11.12 -26.48 2.64
CA CYS A 250 -11.33 -25.53 3.74
C CYS A 250 -12.58 -24.63 3.76
N CYS A 251 -13.51 -24.71 2.83
CA CYS A 251 -14.80 -24.03 3.03
C CYS A 251 -16.01 -24.92 2.74
N TYR A 252 -16.04 -26.09 3.40
CA TYR A 252 -17.25 -26.56 4.08
C TYR A 252 -18.43 -27.08 3.21
N ASP A 253 -18.20 -28.03 2.28
CA ASP A 253 -19.21 -28.69 1.39
C ASP A 253 -20.67 -28.78 1.93
N PRO A 254 -21.74 -28.72 1.08
CA PRO A 254 -21.77 -29.38 -0.24
C PRO A 254 -22.57 -28.68 -1.37
N HIS A 255 -21.97 -28.61 -2.57
CA HIS A 255 -22.70 -28.51 -3.84
C HIS A 255 -23.16 -29.92 -4.26
N LYS A 256 -24.37 -30.35 -3.84
CA LYS A 256 -24.91 -31.67 -4.17
C LYS A 256 -25.45 -31.68 -5.61
N GLY A 257 -24.91 -32.54 -6.47
CA GLY A 257 -25.42 -32.79 -7.84
C GLY A 257 -24.53 -32.28 -8.99
N VAL A 258 -23.39 -31.66 -8.69
CA VAL A 258 -22.44 -31.16 -9.70
C VAL A 258 -21.26 -32.13 -9.84
N ARG A 259 -20.82 -32.45 -11.07
CA ARG A 259 -19.74 -33.42 -11.32
C ARG A 259 -18.47 -32.76 -11.85
N GLY A 260 -17.32 -33.21 -11.34
CA GLY A 260 -16.00 -32.98 -11.94
C GLY A 260 -15.61 -31.50 -12.12
N GLN A 261 -15.54 -31.08 -13.39
CA GLN A 261 -14.93 -29.82 -13.83
C GLN A 261 -15.72 -28.58 -13.39
N GLU A 262 -17.05 -28.69 -13.42
CA GLU A 262 -17.96 -27.62 -13.01
C GLU A 262 -17.88 -27.39 -11.49
N LEU A 263 -17.73 -28.46 -10.70
CA LEU A 263 -17.55 -28.37 -9.25
C LEU A 263 -16.22 -27.67 -8.89
N HIS A 264 -15.16 -27.94 -9.63
CA HIS A 264 -13.85 -27.31 -9.42
C HIS A 264 -13.89 -25.79 -9.65
N GLU A 265 -14.53 -25.34 -10.73
CA GLU A 265 -14.63 -23.92 -11.06
C GLU A 265 -15.51 -23.14 -10.06
N LEU A 266 -16.63 -23.74 -9.62
CA LEU A 266 -17.47 -23.17 -8.56
C LEU A 266 -16.68 -22.97 -7.25
N ARG A 267 -15.87 -23.96 -6.86
CA ARG A 267 -15.02 -23.88 -5.65
C ARG A 267 -13.97 -22.77 -5.75
N ARG A 268 -13.32 -22.60 -6.91
CA ARG A 268 -12.40 -21.48 -7.14
C ARG A 268 -13.12 -20.15 -6.97
N GLN A 269 -14.32 -20.03 -7.54
CA GLN A 269 -15.10 -18.81 -7.45
C GLN A 269 -15.54 -18.50 -6.01
N ASP A 270 -15.95 -19.50 -5.24
CA ASP A 270 -16.31 -19.32 -3.82
C ASP A 270 -15.11 -18.91 -2.97
N CYS A 271 -13.92 -19.45 -3.24
CA CYS A 271 -12.70 -19.01 -2.58
C CYS A 271 -12.31 -17.57 -2.93
N TYR A 272 -12.42 -17.19 -4.21
CA TYR A 272 -12.19 -15.81 -4.62
C TYR A 272 -13.14 -14.85 -3.89
N ARG A 273 -14.43 -15.20 -3.80
CA ARG A 273 -15.44 -14.44 -3.05
C ARG A 273 -15.10 -14.31 -1.58
N PHE A 274 -14.59 -15.36 -0.95
CA PHE A 274 -14.14 -15.32 0.44
C PHE A 274 -13.05 -14.25 0.64
N PHE A 275 -12.02 -14.24 -0.21
CA PHE A 275 -10.96 -13.23 -0.15
C PHE A 275 -11.49 -11.81 -0.43
N GLU A 276 -12.44 -11.66 -1.36
CA GLU A 276 -13.10 -10.37 -1.60
C GLU A 276 -13.85 -9.86 -0.36
N VAL A 277 -14.57 -10.72 0.36
CA VAL A 277 -15.22 -10.36 1.62
C VAL A 277 -14.18 -9.95 2.66
N MET A 278 -13.03 -10.65 2.76
CA MET A 278 -11.95 -10.25 3.65
C MET A 278 -11.42 -8.86 3.31
N TYR A 279 -11.24 -8.51 2.03
CA TYR A 279 -10.81 -7.15 1.65
C TYR A 279 -11.81 -6.08 2.09
N ILE A 280 -13.11 -6.32 1.93
CA ILE A 280 -14.15 -5.38 2.36
C ILE A 280 -14.07 -5.17 3.88
N ILE A 281 -13.92 -6.24 4.66
CA ILE A 281 -13.78 -6.17 6.11
C ILE A 281 -12.49 -5.42 6.50
N LEU A 282 -11.35 -5.77 5.91
CA LEU A 282 -10.06 -5.13 6.18
C LEU A 282 -10.10 -3.63 5.86
N SER A 283 -10.69 -3.25 4.73
CA SER A 283 -10.88 -1.85 4.33
C SER A 283 -11.74 -1.09 5.34
N PHE A 284 -12.87 -1.68 5.74
CA PHE A 284 -13.77 -1.07 6.73
C PHE A 284 -13.08 -0.86 8.08
N VAL A 285 -12.42 -1.91 8.60
CA VAL A 285 -11.71 -1.86 9.89
C VAL A 285 -10.57 -0.84 9.84
N SER A 286 -9.71 -0.90 8.82
CA SER A 286 -8.58 0.01 8.63
C SER A 286 -8.99 1.48 8.66
N LYS A 287 -10.00 1.82 7.84
CA LYS A 287 -10.53 3.17 7.71
C LYS A 287 -11.19 3.64 9.01
N THR A 288 -11.98 2.77 9.65
CA THR A 288 -12.66 3.10 10.91
C THR A 288 -11.66 3.36 12.04
N VAL A 289 -10.60 2.56 12.15
CA VAL A 289 -9.54 2.76 13.14
C VAL A 289 -8.88 4.12 12.94
N LEU A 290 -8.52 4.48 11.70
CA LEU A 290 -7.92 5.78 11.43
C LEU A 290 -8.87 6.94 11.74
N VAL A 291 -10.13 6.86 11.30
CA VAL A 291 -11.17 7.87 11.61
C VAL A 291 -11.30 8.04 13.11
N ALA A 292 -11.43 6.95 13.87
CA ALA A 292 -11.61 6.98 15.31
C ALA A 292 -10.44 7.68 16.00
N ILE A 293 -9.19 7.30 15.69
CA ILE A 293 -8.00 7.88 16.32
C ILE A 293 -7.86 9.37 15.97
N VAL A 294 -8.05 9.74 14.70
CA VAL A 294 -7.92 11.14 14.27
C VAL A 294 -9.03 11.99 14.90
N MET A 295 -10.27 11.52 14.92
CA MET A 295 -11.39 12.27 15.50
C MET A 295 -11.27 12.43 17.01
N THR A 296 -10.84 11.40 17.75
CA THR A 296 -10.60 11.56 19.20
C THR A 296 -9.48 12.55 19.46
N SER A 297 -8.39 12.50 18.68
CA SER A 297 -7.29 13.47 18.81
C SER A 297 -7.73 14.91 18.53
N ALA A 298 -8.60 15.12 17.52
CA ALA A 298 -9.12 16.44 17.19
C ALA A 298 -10.04 16.99 18.29
N LEU A 299 -10.88 16.13 18.89
CA LEU A 299 -11.74 16.50 20.01
C LEU A 299 -10.97 16.85 21.28
N MET A 300 -9.88 16.13 21.57
CA MET A 300 -9.01 16.42 22.71
C MET A 300 -8.22 17.73 22.57
N ARG A 301 -8.00 18.22 21.33
CA ARG A 301 -7.36 19.52 21.07
C ARG A 301 -8.32 20.71 21.09
N GLY A 302 -9.61 20.48 20.84
CA GLY A 302 -10.61 21.55 20.77
C GLY A 302 -11.25 21.95 22.11
N SER A 303 -10.78 21.38 23.23
CA SER A 303 -11.33 21.62 24.58
C SER A 303 -10.57 22.66 25.41
N ASP A 304 -9.62 23.38 24.82
CA ASP A 304 -8.91 24.51 25.45
C ASP A 304 -9.34 25.87 24.87
#